data_AF-A0A918QFN7-F1
#
_entry.id   AF-A0A918QFN7-F1
#
_cell.length_a   1.000
_cell.length_b   1.000
_cell.length_c   1.000
_cell.angle_alpha   90.00
_cell.angle_beta   90.00
_cell.angle_gamma   90.00
#
_symmetry.space_group_name_H-M   'P 1'
#
loop_
_entity.id
_entity.type
_entity.pdbx_description
1 polymer ?
#
loop_
_entity_poly.entity_id
_entity_poly.type
_entity_poly.pdbx_seq_one_letter_code
_entity_poly.pdbx_strand_id
1 'polypeptide(L)'
;MFAVQSADGLAGLEFTTGHLDPETELTTRDTRWQLWAGTSLARPFWYATASTDTPVALVRAVTECVSDPAPLPRWRQDAYSYVKGFAQLAPILPPVPPAPTPLDVQRAASRRPATLPTSSVPRRSTTSRPAVPGPRR
;
A
#
# COMPACT_ATOMS: atom_id res chain seq x y z
N MET A 1 -35.11 7.21 17.82
CA MET A 1 -34.00 6.92 16.88
C MET A 1 -32.77 7.64 17.41
N PHE A 2 -31.63 6.95 17.44
CA PHE A 2 -30.38 7.48 17.96
C PHE A 2 -29.33 7.41 16.85
N ALA A 3 -28.46 8.42 16.76
CA ALA A 3 -27.42 8.50 15.74
C ALA A 3 -26.05 8.76 16.39
N VAL A 4 -25.03 8.11 15.86
CA VAL A 4 -23.63 8.31 16.24
C VAL A 4 -22.83 8.53 14.96
N GLN A 5 -21.87 9.46 14.99
CA GLN A 5 -20.99 9.78 13.86
C GLN A 5 -19.53 9.49 14.20
N SER A 6 -18.75 9.13 13.19
CA SER A 6 -17.29 9.05 13.30
C SER A 6 -16.68 10.43 13.54
N ALA A 7 -15.47 10.47 14.09
CA ALA A 7 -14.79 11.72 14.45
C ALA A 7 -14.53 12.64 13.24
N ASP A 8 -14.36 12.06 12.05
CA ASP A 8 -14.17 12.78 10.79
C ASP A 8 -15.50 13.13 10.08
N GLY A 9 -16.64 12.68 10.61
CA GLY A 9 -17.97 12.90 10.07
C GLY A 9 -18.25 12.17 8.74
N LEU A 10 -17.40 11.21 8.34
CA LEU A 10 -17.53 10.47 7.08
C LEU A 10 -18.31 9.15 7.20
N ALA A 11 -18.58 8.70 8.42
CA ALA A 11 -19.39 7.53 8.69
C ALA A 11 -20.40 7.80 9.81
N GLY A 12 -21.53 7.10 9.76
CA GLY A 12 -22.55 7.17 10.79
C GLY A 12 -23.26 5.84 11.00
N LEU A 13 -23.80 5.69 12.21
CA LEU A 13 -24.68 4.60 12.61
C LEU A 13 -25.94 5.21 13.21
N GLU A 14 -27.09 4.83 12.67
CA GLU A 14 -28.38 5.05 13.30
C GLU A 14 -28.91 3.75 13.89
N PHE A 15 -29.55 3.83 15.05
CA PHE A 15 -30.22 2.70 15.64
C PHE A 15 -31.59 3.06 16.23
N THR A 16 -32.49 2.09 16.13
CA THR A 16 -33.86 2.17 16.64
C THR A 16 -34.03 1.23 17.82
N THR A 17 -34.67 1.73 18.87
CA THR A 17 -35.00 0.95 20.07
C THR A 17 -36.50 0.66 20.09
N GLY A 18 -36.88 -0.54 20.48
CA GLY A 18 -38.28 -0.95 20.57
C GLY A 18 -38.49 -2.37 20.09
N HIS A 19 -39.74 -2.78 20.00
CA HIS A 19 -40.09 -4.04 19.36
C HIS A 19 -40.12 -3.85 17.84
N LEU A 20 -39.26 -4.56 17.15
CA LEU A 20 -39.18 -4.63 15.69
C LEU A 20 -39.29 -6.10 15.30
N ASP A 21 -39.88 -6.38 14.15
CA ASP A 21 -40.00 -7.73 13.60
C ASP A 21 -38.78 -8.03 12.72
N PRO A 22 -37.88 -8.97 13.12
CA PRO A 22 -36.66 -9.26 12.39
C PRO A 22 -36.88 -9.67 10.92
N GLU A 23 -37.96 -10.36 10.61
CA GLU A 23 -38.26 -10.81 9.24
C GLU A 23 -38.66 -9.63 8.35
N THR A 24 -39.45 -8.70 8.89
CA THR A 24 -39.83 -7.47 8.20
C THR A 24 -38.62 -6.54 8.01
N GLU A 25 -37.68 -6.51 8.95
CA GLU A 25 -36.44 -5.71 8.84
C GLU A 25 -35.54 -6.15 7.67
N LEU A 26 -35.58 -7.41 7.24
CA LEU A 26 -34.77 -7.91 6.12
C LEU A 26 -35.33 -7.52 4.74
N THR A 27 -36.63 -7.29 4.66
CA THR A 27 -37.35 -7.02 3.40
C THR A 27 -37.71 -5.54 3.23
N THR A 28 -37.71 -4.79 4.32
CA THR A 28 -37.97 -3.35 4.35
C THR A 28 -36.71 -2.58 4.72
N ARG A 29 -36.79 -1.25 4.67
CA ARG A 29 -35.71 -0.38 5.17
C ARG A 29 -35.84 -0.04 6.64
N ASP A 30 -36.91 -0.53 7.29
CA ASP A 30 -37.14 -0.36 8.72
C ASP A 30 -36.25 -1.36 9.44
N THR A 31 -35.02 -0.95 9.75
CA THR A 31 -34.01 -1.83 10.32
C THR A 31 -33.56 -1.33 11.68
N ARG A 32 -33.12 -2.26 12.53
CA ARG A 32 -32.65 -1.91 13.86
C ARG A 32 -31.37 -1.08 13.82
N TRP A 33 -30.48 -1.41 12.90
CA TRP A 33 -29.18 -0.77 12.72
C TRP A 33 -29.02 -0.35 11.27
N GLN A 34 -28.70 0.92 11.03
CA GLN A 34 -28.39 1.44 9.71
C GLN A 34 -27.03 2.15 9.73
N LEU A 35 -26.05 1.55 9.08
CA LEU A 35 -24.73 2.13 8.87
C LEU A 35 -24.67 2.81 7.52
N TRP A 36 -23.90 3.90 7.44
CA TRP A 36 -23.68 4.60 6.19
C TRP A 36 -22.33 5.28 6.18
N ALA A 37 -21.78 5.45 4.97
CA ALA A 37 -20.57 6.21 4.70
C ALA A 37 -20.87 7.30 3.67
N GLY A 38 -20.31 8.50 3.89
CA GLY A 38 -20.52 9.69 3.09
C GLY A 38 -20.80 10.91 3.95
N THR A 39 -21.18 12.02 3.32
CA THR A 39 -21.47 13.30 4.01
C THR A 39 -22.94 13.48 4.36
N SER A 40 -23.83 12.57 3.91
CA SER A 40 -25.26 12.65 4.14
C SER A 40 -25.92 11.27 4.10
N LEU A 41 -26.75 10.99 5.11
CA LEU A 41 -27.61 9.80 5.17
C LEU A 41 -28.60 9.73 4.00
N ALA A 42 -29.06 10.88 3.46
CA ALA A 42 -30.03 10.91 2.37
C ALA A 42 -29.42 10.46 1.02
N ARG A 43 -28.10 10.60 0.88
CA ARG A 43 -27.33 10.21 -0.32
C ARG A 43 -25.99 9.61 0.11
N PRO A 44 -26.01 8.44 0.76
CA PRO A 44 -24.79 7.83 1.22
C PRO A 44 -24.03 7.26 0.02
N PHE A 45 -22.70 7.28 0.07
CA PHE A 45 -21.88 6.57 -0.92
C PHE A 45 -21.98 5.05 -0.73
N TRP A 46 -22.23 4.63 0.51
CA TRP A 46 -22.44 3.25 0.88
C TRP A 46 -23.37 3.17 2.10
N TYR A 47 -24.17 2.13 2.17
CA TYR A 47 -24.98 1.83 3.35
C TYR A 47 -25.03 0.32 3.60
N ALA A 48 -25.27 -0.03 4.85
CA ALA A 48 -25.61 -1.38 5.27
C ALA A 48 -26.66 -1.34 6.37
N THR A 49 -27.48 -2.38 6.42
CA THR A 49 -28.48 -2.55 7.47
C THR A 49 -28.23 -3.86 8.20
N ALA A 50 -28.60 -3.89 9.48
CA ALA A 50 -28.59 -5.10 10.28
C ALA A 50 -29.89 -5.19 11.08
N SER A 51 -30.45 -6.40 11.11
CA SER A 51 -31.66 -6.73 11.85
C SER A 51 -31.40 -6.89 13.35
N THR A 52 -32.47 -7.04 14.12
CA THR A 52 -32.52 -7.33 15.54
C THR A 52 -31.76 -8.60 15.90
N ASP A 53 -31.79 -9.61 15.03
CA ASP A 53 -31.10 -10.88 15.28
C ASP A 53 -29.60 -10.82 14.96
N THR A 54 -29.12 -9.72 14.38
CA THR A 54 -27.69 -9.52 14.18
C THR A 54 -26.98 -9.37 15.52
N PRO A 55 -25.97 -10.21 15.83
CA PRO A 55 -25.23 -10.10 17.08
C PRO A 55 -24.59 -8.72 17.23
N VAL A 56 -24.81 -8.06 18.36
CA VAL A 56 -24.28 -6.72 18.65
C VAL A 56 -22.75 -6.67 18.54
N ALA A 57 -22.06 -7.75 18.89
CA ALA A 57 -20.60 -7.84 18.75
C ALA A 57 -20.15 -7.72 17.28
N LEU A 58 -20.92 -8.28 16.34
CA LEU A 58 -20.64 -8.18 14.91
C LEU A 58 -20.92 -6.76 14.41
N VAL A 59 -22.06 -6.17 14.79
CA VAL A 59 -22.40 -4.78 14.46
C VAL A 59 -21.27 -3.85 14.93
N ARG A 60 -20.84 -4.01 16.19
CA ARG A 60 -19.75 -3.24 16.77
C ARG A 60 -18.45 -3.37 15.99
N ALA A 61 -18.02 -4.60 15.68
CA ALA A 61 -16.78 -4.83 14.93
C ALA A 61 -16.82 -4.17 13.54
N VAL A 62 -17.94 -4.26 12.83
CA VAL A 62 -18.12 -3.60 11.54
C VAL A 62 -18.12 -2.08 11.69
N THR A 63 -18.85 -1.53 12.67
CA THR A 63 -18.85 -0.09 12.94
C THR A 63 -17.46 0.43 13.26
N GLU A 64 -16.70 -0.26 14.12
CA GLU A 64 -15.32 0.09 14.47
C GLU A 64 -14.45 0.12 13.20
N CYS A 65 -14.49 -0.91 12.36
CA CYS A 65 -13.73 -0.93 11.10
C CYS A 65 -14.13 0.16 10.09
N VAL A 66 -15.42 0.50 10.00
CA VAL A 66 -15.91 1.53 9.07
C VAL A 66 -15.58 2.94 9.59
N SER A 67 -15.58 3.13 10.90
CA SER A 67 -15.27 4.41 11.54
C SER A 67 -13.78 4.67 11.78
N ASP A 68 -12.92 3.67 11.53
CA ASP A 68 -11.48 3.78 11.68
C ASP A 68 -10.91 4.77 10.64
N PRO A 69 -10.35 5.92 11.07
CA PRO A 69 -9.76 6.89 10.15
C PRO A 69 -8.42 6.42 9.57
N ALA A 70 -7.87 5.29 10.05
CA ALA A 70 -6.60 4.78 9.56
C ALA A 70 -6.69 4.39 8.07
N PRO A 71 -5.72 4.81 7.24
CA PRO A 71 -5.72 4.45 5.83
C PRO A 71 -5.57 2.94 5.65
N LEU A 72 -6.55 2.33 4.97
CA LEU A 72 -6.53 0.90 4.68
C LEU A 72 -5.56 0.60 3.51
N PRO A 73 -4.68 -0.40 3.64
CA PRO A 73 -3.83 -0.84 2.54
C PRO A 73 -4.69 -1.42 1.41
N ARG A 74 -4.49 -0.94 0.18
CA ARG A 74 -5.19 -1.40 -1.02
C ARG A 74 -4.21 -1.54 -2.17
N TRP A 75 -4.38 -2.60 -2.97
CA TRP A 75 -3.68 -2.69 -4.26
C TRP A 75 -4.20 -1.59 -5.18
N ARG A 76 -3.29 -0.78 -5.70
CA ARG A 76 -3.64 0.34 -6.60
C ARG A 76 -4.43 -0.13 -7.83
N GLN A 77 -4.13 -1.33 -8.31
CA GLN A 77 -4.75 -1.96 -9.48
C GLN A 77 -6.20 -2.39 -9.21
N ASP A 78 -6.53 -2.71 -7.96
CA ASP A 78 -7.86 -3.17 -7.54
C ASP A 78 -8.77 -2.00 -7.13
N ALA A 79 -8.23 -0.77 -7.08
CA ALA A 79 -9.02 0.42 -6.85
C ALA A 79 -9.88 0.72 -8.08
N TYR A 80 -11.18 0.45 -7.97
CA TYR A 80 -12.15 0.72 -9.03
C TYR A 80 -12.09 2.19 -9.49
N SER A 81 -12.32 2.40 -10.79
CA SER A 81 -12.28 3.72 -11.43
C SER A 81 -13.22 4.75 -10.80
N TYR A 82 -14.34 4.32 -10.21
CA TYR A 82 -15.31 5.22 -9.57
C TYR A 82 -14.76 5.89 -8.29
N VAL A 83 -13.78 5.27 -7.63
CA VAL A 83 -13.15 5.81 -6.41
C VAL A 83 -12.00 6.77 -6.75
N LYS A 84 -11.60 6.82 -8.03
CA LYS A 84 -10.50 7.63 -8.53
C LYS A 84 -10.88 9.12 -8.45
N GLY A 85 -10.37 9.81 -7.44
CA GLY A 85 -10.68 11.21 -7.14
C GLY A 85 -11.32 11.42 -5.76
N PHE A 86 -11.88 10.37 -5.16
CA PHE A 86 -12.41 10.38 -3.79
C PHE A 86 -11.45 9.77 -2.78
N ALA A 87 -10.60 8.82 -3.21
CA ALA A 87 -9.57 8.23 -2.36
C ALA A 87 -8.22 8.94 -2.54
N GLN A 88 -7.58 9.29 -1.42
CA GLN A 88 -6.16 9.66 -1.39
C GLN A 88 -5.32 8.39 -1.24
N LEU A 89 -4.54 8.06 -2.26
CA LEU A 89 -3.64 6.90 -2.22
C LEU A 89 -2.24 7.35 -1.79
N ALA A 90 -1.88 7.06 -0.54
CA ALA A 90 -0.51 7.18 -0.07
C ALA A 90 0.26 5.87 -0.37
N PRO A 91 1.46 5.93 -0.98
CA PRO A 91 2.32 4.77 -1.09
C PRO A 91 2.66 4.23 0.30
N ILE A 92 2.58 2.92 0.49
CA ILE A 92 3.11 2.27 1.69
C ILE A 92 4.64 2.36 1.58
N LEU A 93 5.25 3.21 2.40
CA LEU A 93 6.70 3.29 2.50
C LEU A 93 7.20 2.00 3.16
N PRO A 94 8.14 1.27 2.53
CA PRO A 94 8.78 0.16 3.21
C PRO A 94 9.47 0.69 4.48
N PRO A 95 9.53 -0.12 5.55
CA PRO A 95 10.29 0.26 6.73
C PRO A 95 11.73 0.61 6.31
N VAL A 96 12.27 1.68 6.87
CA VAL A 96 13.65 2.08 6.63
C VAL A 96 14.55 0.89 6.97
N PRO A 97 15.45 0.46 6.06
CA PRO A 97 16.36 -0.63 6.35
C PRO A 97 17.13 -0.30 7.64
N PRO A 98 17.34 -1.29 8.53
CA PRO A 98 18.17 -1.05 9.70
C PRO A 98 19.54 -0.54 9.27
N ALA A 99 20.08 0.42 10.02
CA ALA A 99 21.44 0.90 9.77
C ALA A 99 22.41 -0.30 9.79
N PRO A 100 23.38 -0.34 8.85
CA PRO A 100 24.30 -1.47 8.75
C PRO A 100 25.03 -1.67 10.08
N THR A 101 25.07 -2.92 10.55
CA THR A 101 25.81 -3.24 11.76
C THR A 101 27.31 -3.16 11.48
N PRO A 102 28.17 -2.98 12.51
CA PRO A 102 29.62 -2.99 12.32
C PRO A 102 30.13 -4.26 11.62
N LEU A 103 29.47 -5.41 11.85
CA LEU A 103 29.78 -6.68 11.21
C LEU A 103 29.41 -6.69 9.71
N ASP A 104 28.33 -6.03 9.32
CA ASP A 104 27.95 -5.85 7.91
C ASP A 104 28.97 -4.99 7.17
N VAL A 105 29.49 -3.95 7.83
CA VAL A 105 30.57 -3.11 7.29
C VAL A 105 31.85 -3.92 7.11
N GLN A 106 32.23 -4.75 8.09
CA GLN A 106 33.41 -5.63 7.96
C GLN A 106 33.28 -6.64 6.82
N ARG A 107 32.10 -7.25 6.66
CA ARG A 107 31.83 -8.18 5.55
C ARG A 107 31.81 -7.49 4.19
N ALA A 108 31.33 -6.26 4.11
CA ALA A 108 31.36 -5.48 2.88
C ALA A 108 32.80 -5.08 2.50
N ALA A 109 33.61 -4.70 3.48
CA ALA A 109 35.02 -4.35 3.28
C ALA A 109 35.85 -5.55 2.79
N SER A 110 35.61 -6.75 3.34
CA SER A 110 36.32 -7.97 2.93
C SER A 110 35.89 -8.51 1.56
N ARG A 111 34.68 -8.19 1.09
CA ARG A 111 34.18 -8.55 -0.25
C ARG A 111 34.57 -7.56 -1.34
N ARG A 112 35.29 -6.49 -1.04
CA ARG A 112 35.72 -5.53 -2.06
C ARG A 112 36.61 -6.25 -3.08
N PRO A 113 36.21 -6.34 -4.36
CA PRO A 113 37.03 -6.99 -5.38
C PRO A 113 38.38 -6.28 -5.45
N ALA A 114 39.47 -7.04 -5.42
CA ALA A 114 40.78 -6.50 -5.77
C ALA A 114 40.67 -5.94 -7.19
N THR A 115 40.77 -4.63 -7.33
CA THR A 115 40.96 -3.99 -8.63
C THR A 115 42.19 -4.62 -9.27
N LEU A 116 41.97 -5.46 -10.28
CA LEU A 116 43.05 -6.05 -11.07
C LEU A 116 43.90 -4.90 -11.61
N PRO A 117 45.21 -4.83 -11.29
CA PRO A 117 46.06 -3.83 -11.90
C PRO A 117 46.08 -4.09 -13.41
N THR A 118 45.74 -3.08 -14.20
CA THR A 118 45.91 -3.11 -15.66
C THR A 118 47.40 -3.26 -15.95
N SER A 119 47.87 -4.49 -16.19
CA SER A 119 49.23 -4.70 -16.67
C SER A 119 49.30 -4.24 -18.12
N SER A 120 49.85 -3.06 -18.36
CA SER A 120 50.23 -2.65 -19.71
C SER A 120 51.40 -3.51 -20.17
N VAL A 121 51.17 -4.42 -21.12
CA VAL A 121 52.24 -5.19 -21.75
C VAL A 121 53.00 -4.27 -22.70
N PRO A 122 54.32 -4.06 -22.54
CA PRO A 122 55.09 -3.27 -23.50
C PRO A 122 55.10 -3.99 -24.85
N ARG A 123 54.47 -3.39 -25.87
CA ARG A 123 54.52 -3.90 -27.24
C ARG A 123 55.95 -3.79 -27.75
N ARG A 124 56.62 -4.94 -27.89
CA ARG A 124 57.94 -5.05 -28.51
C ARG A 124 57.83 -4.73 -30.00
N SER A 125 58.31 -3.57 -30.42
CA SER A 125 58.41 -3.19 -31.83
C SER A 125 59.69 -3.78 -32.43
N THR A 126 59.59 -4.76 -33.32
CA THR A 126 60.72 -5.21 -34.16
C THR A 126 60.76 -4.38 -35.44
N THR A 127 61.48 -3.26 -35.42
CA THR A 127 61.86 -2.58 -36.67
C THR A 127 63.08 -3.29 -37.25
N SER A 128 62.85 -4.18 -38.22
CA SER A 128 63.91 -4.68 -39.09
C SER A 128 64.34 -3.54 -40.03
N ARG A 129 65.62 -3.15 -40.00
CA ARG A 129 66.18 -2.25 -41.03
C ARG A 129 66.16 -2.96 -42.39
N PRO A 130 65.75 -2.30 -43.48
CA PRO A 130 65.93 -2.87 -44.81
C PRO A 130 67.43 -2.98 -45.12
N ALA A 131 67.83 -4.08 -45.76
CA ALA A 131 69.19 -4.27 -46.26
C ALA A 131 69.47 -3.27 -47.40
N VAL A 132 70.60 -2.57 -47.30
CA VAL A 132 71.10 -1.69 -48.36
C VAL A 132 71.67 -2.56 -49.49
N PRO A 133 71.25 -2.40 -50.76
CA PRO A 133 71.86 -3.11 -51.87
C PRO A 133 73.30 -2.60 -52.09
N GLY A 134 74.27 -3.51 -52.06
CA GLY A 134 75.68 -3.19 -52.34
C GLY A 134 75.93 -2.85 -53.83
N PRO A 135 77.04 -2.14 -54.12
CA PRO A 135 77.33 -1.66 -55.46
C PRO A 135 77.77 -2.79 -56.40
N ARG A 136 77.27 -2.74 -57.64
CA ARG A 136 77.63 -3.62 -58.76
C ARG A 136 79.03 -3.28 -59.27
N ARG A 137 79.84 -4.30 -59.53
CA ARG A 137 80.91 -4.26 -60.53
C ARG A 137 81.10 -5.63 -61.15
#